data_AF-X6IGD2-F1
#
_entry.id   AF-X6IGD2-F1
#
_cell.length_a   1.000
_cell.length_b   1.000
_cell.length_c   1.000
_cell.angle_alpha   90.00
_cell.angle_beta   90.00
_cell.angle_gamma   90.00
#
_symmetry.space_group_name_H-M   'P 1'
#
loop_
_entity.id
_entity.type
_entity.pdbx_description
1 polymer ?
#
loop_
_entity_poly.entity_id
_entity_poly.type
_entity_poly.pdbx_seq_one_letter_code
_entity_poly.pdbx_strand_id
1 'polypeptide(L)'
;MLVAEREGVIVGIAVHYLIPWTYDLKPVVWLKELYVTEATRGMGVGHALVEQLRQHALSIGASAIKWTVLKSNSPAKAFYRSLDGQPDDIWEPWQLKIDP
;
A
#
# COMPACT_ATOMS: atom_id res chain seq x y z
N MET A 1 -9.77 -5.49 1.61
CA MET A 1 -9.88 -4.58 0.44
C MET A 1 -10.62 -3.35 0.91
N LEU A 2 -10.15 -2.17 0.54
CA LEU A 2 -10.82 -0.90 0.79
C LEU A 2 -11.24 -0.27 -0.54
N VAL A 3 -12.37 0.42 -0.54
CA VAL A 3 -12.85 1.21 -1.67
C VAL A 3 -13.06 2.66 -1.21
N ALA A 4 -12.78 3.60 -2.09
CA ALA A 4 -13.15 4.99 -1.91
C ALA A 4 -14.35 5.28 -2.80
N GLU A 5 -15.42 5.79 -2.20
CA GLU A 5 -16.65 6.16 -2.90
C GLU A 5 -16.85 7.68 -2.80
N ARG A 6 -17.32 8.28 -3.89
CA ARG A 6 -17.80 9.66 -3.93
C ARG A 6 -19.11 9.70 -4.71
N GLU A 7 -20.15 10.27 -4.10
CA GLU A 7 -21.46 10.44 -4.73
C GLU A 7 -22.04 9.12 -5.31
N GLY A 8 -21.87 8.00 -4.61
CA GLY A 8 -22.33 6.69 -5.09
C GLY A 8 -21.40 6.00 -6.09
N VAL A 9 -20.27 6.62 -6.47
CA VAL A 9 -19.34 6.08 -7.47
C VAL A 9 -18.02 5.68 -6.81
N ILE A 10 -17.56 4.46 -7.10
CA ILE A 10 -16.23 4.00 -6.68
C ILE A 10 -15.17 4.73 -7.50
N VAL A 11 -14.29 5.46 -6.82
CA VAL A 11 -13.24 6.29 -7.43
C VAL A 11 -11.82 5.83 -7.08
N GLY A 12 -11.68 4.85 -6.20
CA GLY A 12 -10.39 4.26 -5.88
C GLY A 12 -10.49 2.98 -5.07
N ILE A 13 -9.40 2.22 -5.07
CA ILE A 13 -9.28 0.94 -4.37
C ILE A 13 -7.93 0.82 -3.70
N ALA A 14 -7.89 0.11 -2.58
CA ALA A 14 -6.68 -0.45 -1.98
C ALA A 14 -6.87 -1.95 -1.75
N VAL A 15 -6.17 -2.76 -2.54
CA VAL A 15 -6.18 -4.22 -2.42
C VAL A 15 -5.02 -4.64 -1.53
N HIS A 16 -5.33 -5.34 -0.45
CA HIS A 16 -4.34 -5.77 0.53
C HIS A 16 -4.65 -7.17 1.06
N TYR A 17 -3.62 -7.83 1.60
CA TYR A 17 -3.72 -9.10 2.29
C TYR A 17 -2.75 -9.12 3.49
N LEU A 18 -2.96 -10.07 4.40
CA LEU A 18 -2.11 -10.25 5.58
C LEU A 18 -1.08 -11.34 5.31
N ILE A 19 0.14 -11.10 5.74
CA ILE A 19 1.22 -12.07 5.74
C ILE A 19 1.58 -12.35 7.21
N PRO A 20 1.40 -13.58 7.71
CA PRO A 20 2.00 -14.00 8.97
C PRO A 20 3.53 -13.83 8.87
N TRP A 21 4.13 -13.18 9.86
CA TRP A 21 5.55 -12.81 9.79
C TRP A 21 6.31 -13.44 10.96
N THR A 22 7.40 -14.14 10.65
CA THR A 22 8.20 -14.84 11.66
C THR A 22 9.33 -14.00 12.24
N TYR A 23 9.70 -12.89 11.59
CA TYR A 23 10.83 -12.04 12.02
C TYR A 23 10.60 -11.41 13.40
N ASP A 24 9.40 -10.89 13.65
CA ASP A 24 9.02 -10.21 14.91
C ASP A 24 7.71 -10.74 15.50
N LEU A 25 7.21 -11.86 14.96
CA LEU A 25 5.96 -12.54 15.35
C LEU A 25 4.71 -11.65 15.29
N LYS A 26 4.72 -10.62 14.43
CA LYS A 26 3.57 -9.74 14.16
C LYS A 26 3.19 -9.81 12.69
N PRO A 27 1.90 -9.76 12.32
CA PRO A 27 1.53 -9.80 10.91
C PRO A 27 2.02 -8.56 10.16
N VAL A 28 2.23 -8.70 8.85
CA VAL A 28 2.47 -7.58 7.93
C VAL A 28 1.26 -7.43 7.01
N VAL A 29 0.80 -6.21 6.80
CA VAL A 29 -0.19 -5.91 5.77
C VAL A 29 0.55 -5.68 4.45
N TRP A 30 0.26 -6.47 3.42
CA TRP A 30 0.81 -6.26 2.10
C TRP A 30 -0.18 -5.51 1.21
N LEU A 31 0.15 -4.29 0.80
CA LEU A 31 -0.61 -3.50 -0.16
C LEU A 31 -0.23 -3.94 -1.58
N LYS A 32 -1.11 -4.73 -2.20
CA LYS A 32 -0.94 -5.26 -3.56
C LYS A 32 -1.14 -4.18 -4.61
N GLU A 33 -2.25 -3.44 -4.50
CA GLU A 33 -2.64 -2.43 -5.47
C GLU A 33 -3.27 -1.24 -4.78
N LEU A 34 -2.87 -0.04 -5.22
CA LEU A 34 -3.53 1.22 -4.92
C LEU A 34 -3.84 1.88 -6.24
N TYR A 35 -5.10 2.18 -6.49
CA TYR A 35 -5.54 2.86 -7.70
C TYR A 35 -6.57 3.93 -7.38
N VAL A 36 -6.48 5.05 -8.08
CA VAL A 36 -7.41 6.17 -8.01
C VAL A 36 -7.70 6.60 -9.46
N THR A 37 -8.99 6.76 -9.77
CA THR A 37 -9.44 7.23 -11.08
C THR A 37 -8.81 8.57 -11.41
N GLU A 38 -8.45 8.78 -12.68
CA GLU A 38 -7.72 9.97 -13.09
C GLU A 38 -8.42 11.28 -12.69
N ALA A 39 -9.75 11.35 -12.87
CA ALA A 39 -10.58 12.50 -12.51
C ALA A 39 -10.57 12.87 -11.02
N THR A 40 -10.12 11.97 -10.14
CA THR A 40 -10.08 12.21 -8.68
C THR A 40 -8.67 12.21 -8.09
N ARG A 41 -7.63 12.15 -8.95
CA ARG A 41 -6.25 12.33 -8.50
C ARG A 41 -6.01 13.76 -8.02
N GLY A 42 -5.12 13.92 -7.05
CA GLY A 42 -4.85 15.21 -6.41
C GLY A 42 -5.91 15.66 -5.40
N MET A 43 -7.05 14.95 -5.28
CA MET A 43 -8.13 15.28 -4.34
C MET A 43 -8.01 14.56 -2.98
N GLY A 44 -6.86 13.98 -2.66
CA GLY A 44 -6.62 13.27 -1.40
C GLY A 44 -7.17 11.84 -1.31
N VAL A 45 -7.81 11.30 -2.36
CA VAL A 45 -8.41 9.94 -2.35
C VAL A 45 -7.39 8.85 -2.00
N GLY A 46 -6.21 8.88 -2.62
CA GLY A 46 -5.15 7.89 -2.36
C GLY A 46 -4.64 7.98 -0.92
N HIS A 47 -4.51 9.19 -0.37
CA HIS A 47 -4.11 9.40 1.02
C HIS A 47 -5.16 8.83 1.97
N ALA A 48 -6.45 9.05 1.71
CA ALA A 48 -7.53 8.51 2.54
C ALA A 48 -7.55 6.97 2.54
N LEU A 49 -7.32 6.34 1.38
CA LEU A 49 -7.23 4.88 1.27
C LEU A 49 -6.05 4.30 2.08
N VAL A 50 -4.86 4.89 1.96
CA VAL A 50 -3.68 4.41 2.71
C VAL A 50 -3.83 4.69 4.21
N GLU A 51 -4.44 5.81 4.59
CA GLU A 51 -4.72 6.12 5.98
C GLU A 51 -5.67 5.10 6.61
N GLN A 52 -6.76 4.76 5.92
CA GLN A 52 -7.68 3.72 6.38
C GLN A 52 -6.98 2.36 6.48
N LEU A 53 -6.06 2.05 5.56
CA LEU A 53 -5.25 0.85 5.64
C LEU A 53 -4.32 0.86 6.86
N ARG A 54 -3.75 2.03 7.20
CA ARG A 54 -2.93 2.23 8.41
C ARG A 54 -3.73 1.99 9.68
N GLN A 55 -4.94 2.54 9.77
CA GLN A 55 -5.83 2.28 10.91
C GLN A 55 -6.18 0.79 11.03
N HIS A 56 -6.44 0.13 9.91
CA HIS A 56 -6.67 -1.31 9.90
C HIS A 56 -5.43 -2.09 10.39
N ALA A 57 -4.24 -1.77 9.89
CA ALA A 57 -2.98 -2.40 10.31
C ALA A 57 -2.75 -2.27 11.82
N LEU A 58 -2.98 -1.07 12.39
CA LEU A 58 -2.89 -0.83 13.82
C LEU A 58 -3.89 -1.68 14.61
N SER A 59 -5.14 -1.77 14.15
CA SER A 59 -6.20 -2.51 14.85
C SER A 59 -5.93 -4.01 15.00
N ILE A 60 -5.13 -4.59 14.09
CA ILE A 60 -4.77 -6.02 14.11
C ILE A 60 -3.35 -6.27 14.68
N GLY A 61 -2.69 -5.23 15.20
CA GLY A 61 -1.34 -5.33 15.75
C GLY A 61 -0.26 -5.64 14.70
N ALA A 62 -0.48 -5.28 13.44
CA ALA A 62 0.52 -5.45 12.39
C ALA A 62 1.75 -4.58 12.65
N SER A 63 2.94 -5.11 12.36
CA SER A 63 4.19 -4.36 12.55
C SER A 63 4.51 -3.40 11.39
N ALA A 64 3.98 -3.66 10.20
CA ALA A 64 4.19 -2.82 9.03
C ALA A 64 3.07 -2.97 7.99
N ILE A 65 2.96 -1.95 7.14
CA ILE A 65 2.36 -2.07 5.81
C ILE A 65 3.52 -2.09 4.80
N LYS A 66 3.56 -3.08 3.92
CA LYS A 66 4.61 -3.22 2.89
C LYS A 66 4.00 -3.24 1.49
N TRP A 67 4.75 -2.73 0.52
CA TRP A 67 4.39 -2.72 -0.91
C TRP A 67 5.65 -2.60 -1.76
N THR A 68 5.49 -2.80 -3.07
CA THR A 68 6.54 -2.55 -4.06
C THR A 68 6.20 -1.35 -4.92
N VAL A 69 7.20 -0.53 -5.22
CA VAL A 69 7.08 0.57 -6.19
C VAL A 69 8.03 0.30 -7.34
N LEU A 70 7.56 0.45 -8.59
CA LEU A 70 8.42 0.35 -9.77
C LEU A 70 9.63 1.30 -9.61
N LYS A 71 10.83 0.80 -9.95
CA LYS A 71 12.08 1.57 -9.82
C LYS A 71 12.01 2.92 -10.55
N SER A 72 11.31 2.98 -11.68
CA SER A 72 11.14 4.21 -12.49
C SER A 72 9.98 5.12 -12.05
N ASN A 73 9.08 4.66 -11.16
CA ASN A 73 7.87 5.41 -10.83
C ASN A 73 8.11 6.46 -9.73
N SER A 74 8.81 7.53 -10.10
CA SER A 74 9.10 8.66 -9.21
C SER A 74 7.84 9.33 -8.62
N PRO A 75 6.73 9.53 -9.36
CA PRO A 75 5.50 10.09 -8.78
C PRO A 75 4.92 9.23 -7.64
N ALA A 76 4.85 7.91 -7.81
CA ALA A 76 4.38 7.02 -6.74
C ALA A 76 5.32 7.05 -5.53
N LYS A 77 6.64 7.06 -5.73
CA LYS A 77 7.61 7.19 -4.62
C LYS A 77 7.43 8.51 -3.87
N ALA A 78 7.18 9.63 -4.56
CA ALA A 78 6.90 10.91 -3.91
C ALA A 78 5.60 10.87 -3.09
N PHE A 79 4.54 10.27 -3.65
CA PHE A 79 3.28 10.05 -2.93
C PHE A 79 3.50 9.24 -1.65
N TYR A 80 4.21 8.11 -1.70
CA TYR A 80 4.45 7.32 -0.50
C TYR A 80 5.33 8.03 0.52
N ARG A 81 6.35 8.80 0.09
CA ARG A 81 7.14 9.63 1.01
C ARG A 81 6.33 10.70 1.71
N SER A 82 5.32 11.27 1.06
CA SER A 82 4.40 12.20 1.72
C SER A 82 3.51 11.55 2.78
N LEU A 83 3.49 10.23 2.86
CA LEU A 83 2.80 9.41 3.86
C LEU A 83 3.78 8.75 4.84
N ASP A 84 5.00 9.32 4.96
CA ASP A 84 6.12 8.76 5.74
C ASP A 84 6.58 7.37 5.29
N GLY A 85 6.16 6.94 4.09
CA GLY A 85 6.61 5.71 3.45
C GLY A 85 8.05 5.83 2.97
N GLN A 86 8.88 4.88 3.38
CA GLN A 86 10.30 4.83 3.06
C GLN A 86 10.67 3.50 2.38
N PRO A 87 11.79 3.44 1.62
CA PRO A 87 12.37 2.17 1.21
C PRO A 87 12.65 1.28 2.43
N ASP A 88 12.48 -0.03 2.28
CA ASP A 88 12.87 -1.00 3.31
C ASP A 88 14.40 -0.97 3.47
N ASP A 89 14.86 -0.73 4.69
CA ASP A 89 16.27 -0.61 5.08
C ASP A 89 16.84 -1.92 5.65
N ILE A 90 15.99 -2.92 5.88
CA ILE A 90 16.37 -4.24 6.42
C ILE A 90 16.35 -5.31 5.31
N TRP A 91 15.38 -5.22 4.39
CA TRP A 91 15.14 -6.25 3.38
C TRP A 91 15.31 -5.72 1.95
N GLU A 92 16.10 -6.45 1.16
CA GLU A 92 16.23 -6.20 -0.28
C GLU A 92 15.25 -7.07 -1.08
N PRO A 93 14.64 -6.57 -2.16
CA PRO A 93 13.81 -7.38 -3.03
C PRO A 93 14.68 -8.33 -3.86
N TRP A 94 14.59 -9.63 -3.56
CA TRP A 94 15.14 -10.69 -4.39
C TRP A 94 14.02 -11.39 -5.16
N GLN A 95 14.30 -11.78 -6.40
CA GLN A 95 13.35 -12.51 -7.24
C GLN A 95 14.07 -13.60 -8.03
N LEU A 96 13.46 -14.77 -8.12
CA LEU A 96 13.78 -15.79 -9.12
C LEU A 96 12.65 -15.76 -10.15
N LYS A 97 12.99 -15.49 -11.42
CA LYS A 97 12.01 -15.58 -12.50
C LYS A 97 11.81 -17.05 -12.84
N ILE A 98 10.55 -17.46 -12.91
CA ILE A 98 10.16 -18.76 -13.44
C ILE A 98 9.66 -18.49 -14.86
N ASP A 99 10.49 -18.80 -15.84
CA ASP A 99 10.07 -18.83 -17.24
C ASP A 99 9.44 -20.22 -17.50
N PRO A 100 8.26 -20.30 -18.15
CA PRO A 100 7.62 -21.57 -18.48
C PRO A 100 8.44 -22.42 -19.45
#